data_AF-A0A414AVI3-F1
#
_entry.id   AF-A0A414AVI3-F1
#
_cell.length_a   1.000
_cell.length_b   1.000
_cell.length_c   1.000
_cell.angle_alpha   90.00
_cell.angle_beta   90.00
_cell.angle_gamma   90.00
#
_symmetry.space_group_name_H-M   'P 1'
#
loop_
_entity.id
_entity.type
_entity.pdbx_description
1 polymer ?
#
loop_
_entity_poly.entity_id
_entity_poly.type
_entity_poly.pdbx_seq_one_letter_code
_entity_poly.pdbx_strand_id
1 'polypeptide(L)' 'MYKKFADLLLKNNKTTYRVAKDTGISPTLFSDWKKGKSKPKVDKLQILADYFGVPLDYFLKE' A
#
# COMPACT_ATOMS: atom_id res chain seq x y z
N MET A 1 -9.05 -0.17 2.17
CA MET A 1 -7.58 -0.30 1.99
C MET A 1 -7.10 0.04 0.57
N TYR A 2 -7.30 -0.79 -0.49
CA TYR A 2 -6.62 -0.56 -1.78
C TYR A 2 -6.93 0.80 -2.43
N LYS A 3 -8.17 1.31 -2.31
CA LYS A 3 -8.52 2.67 -2.76
C LYS A 3 -7.63 3.74 -2.12
N LYS A 4 -7.48 3.70 -0.79
CA LYS A 4 -6.61 4.61 -0.02
C LYS A 4 -5.15 4.52 -0.45
N PHE A 5 -4.66 3.31 -0.74
CA PHE A 5 -3.33 3.13 -1.32
C PHE A 5 -3.22 3.77 -2.72
N ALA A 6 -4.23 3.60 -3.59
CA ALA A 6 -4.26 4.23 -4.91
C ALA A 6 -4.32 5.76 -4.82
N ASP A 7 -5.05 6.32 -3.86
CA ASP A 7 -5.07 7.76 -3.60
C ASP A 7 -3.70 8.28 -3.17
N LEU A 8 -2.98 7.54 -2.32
CA LEU A 8 -1.61 7.90 -1.93
C LEU A 8 -0.64 7.86 -3.10
N LEU A 9 -0.79 6.88 -4.01
CA LEU A 9 -0.01 6.82 -5.25
C LEU A 9 -0.23 8.06 -6.10
N LEU A 10 -1.49 8.46 -6.31
CA LEU A 10 -1.84 9.66 -7.09
C LEU A 10 -1.31 10.93 -6.43
N LYS A 11 -1.51 11.12 -5.13
CA LYS A 11 -1.06 12.29 -4.37
C LYS A 11 0.47 12.46 -4.38
N ASN A 12 1.21 11.35 -4.37
CA ASN A 12 2.67 11.37 -4.35
C ASN A 12 3.29 11.21 -5.75
N ASN A 13 2.47 11.14 -6.81
CA ASN A 13 2.91 10.85 -8.17
C ASN A 13 3.81 9.60 -8.27
N LYS A 14 3.43 8.53 -7.56
CA LYS A 14 4.19 7.26 -7.52
C LYS A 14 3.42 6.16 -8.21
N THR A 15 4.16 5.20 -8.75
CA THR A 15 3.62 3.96 -9.30
C THR A 15 3.74 2.84 -8.28
N THR A 16 2.88 1.82 -8.39
CA THR A 16 3.00 0.59 -7.60
C THR A 16 4.37 -0.06 -7.74
N TYR A 17 4.96 -0.01 -8.94
CA TYR A 17 6.31 -0.48 -9.22
C TYR A 17 7.36 0.27 -8.38
N ARG A 18 7.27 1.59 -8.31
CA ARG A 18 8.22 2.38 -7.52
C ARG A 18 8.10 2.07 -6.03
N VAL A 19 6.88 1.97 -5.51
CA VAL A 19 6.65 1.59 -4.11
C VAL A 19 7.18 0.20 -3.83
N ALA A 20 6.92 -0.78 -4.71
CA ALA A 20 7.45 -2.13 -4.58
C ALA A 20 8.98 -2.16 -4.47
N LYS A 21 9.65 -1.39 -5.32
CA LYS A 21 11.12 -1.29 -5.34
C LYS A 21 11.67 -0.63 -4.07
N ASP A 22 11.04 0.46 -3.61
CA ASP A 22 11.53 1.22 -2.46
C ASP A 22 11.21 0.52 -1.12
N THR A 23 10.09 -0.20 -1.03
CA THR A 23 9.63 -0.86 0.21
C THR A 23 10.02 -2.34 0.32
N GLY A 24 10.52 -2.93 -0.76
CA GLY A 24 10.79 -4.37 -0.84
C GLY A 24 9.52 -5.25 -0.83
N ILE A 25 8.34 -4.66 -0.97
CA ILE A 25 7.08 -5.41 -1.08
C ILE A 25 6.95 -5.93 -2.51
N SER A 26 6.67 -7.23 -2.65
CA SER A 26 6.48 -7.83 -3.98
C SER A 26 5.37 -7.12 -4.78
N PRO A 27 5.60 -6.77 -6.06
CA PRO A 27 4.57 -6.22 -6.95
C PRO A 27 3.29 -7.08 -7.04
N THR A 28 3.43 -8.40 -6.85
CA THR A 28 2.31 -9.35 -6.89
C THR A 28 1.32 -9.13 -5.75
N LEU A 29 1.81 -8.73 -4.56
CA LEU A 29 0.95 -8.45 -3.40
C LEU A 29 -0.02 -7.30 -3.67
N PHE A 30 0.45 -6.23 -4.31
CA PHE A 30 -0.42 -5.10 -4.67
C PHE A 30 -1.53 -5.53 -5.63
N SER A 31 -1.22 -6.42 -6.57
CA SER A 31 -2.20 -6.98 -7.52
C SER A 31 -3.24 -7.83 -6.80
N ASP A 32 -2.82 -8.63 -5.83
CA ASP A 32 -3.73 -9.47 -5.04
C ASP A 32 -4.63 -8.63 -4.14
N TRP A 33 -4.09 -7.58 -3.50
CA TRP A 33 -4.88 -6.64 -2.69
C TRP A 33 -5.87 -5.84 -3.54
N LYS A 34 -5.49 -5.47 -4.77
CA LYS A 34 -6.41 -4.83 -5.74
C LYS A 34 -7.61 -5.71 -6.06
N LYS A 35 -7.35 -7.01 -6.25
CA LYS A 35 -8.35 -8.02 -6.63
C LYS A 35 -9.11 -8.58 -5.42
N GLY A 36 -8.76 -8.19 -4.19
CA GLY A 36 -9.33 -8.74 -2.97
C GLY A 36 -8.97 -10.21 -2.71
N LYS A 37 -7.97 -10.76 -3.41
CA LYS A 37 -7.54 -12.16 -3.25
C LYS A 37 -6.87 -12.44 -1.91
N SER A 38 -6.27 -11.43 -1.30
CA SER A 38 -5.55 -11.55 -0.04
C SER A 38 -5.78 -10.33 0.83
N LYS A 39 -5.79 -10.54 2.16
CA LYS A 39 -5.81 -9.44 3.13
C LYS A 39 -4.37 -9.01 3.42
N PRO A 40 -4.05 -7.71 3.32
CA PRO A 40 -2.74 -7.20 3.72
C PRO A 40 -2.51 -7.51 5.19
N LYS A 41 -1.34 -8.06 5.51
CA LYS A 41 -0.92 -8.22 6.91
C LYS A 41 -0.44 -6.87 7.46
N VAL A 42 -0.54 -6.73 8.78
CA VAL A 42 -0.23 -5.48 9.49
C VAL A 42 1.22 -5.03 9.25
N ASP A 43 2.18 -5.95 9.18
CA ASP A 43 3.58 -5.66 8.86
C ASP A 43 3.74 -4.93 7.52
N LYS A 44 3.03 -5.37 6.48
CA LYS A 44 3.08 -4.73 5.16
C LYS A 44 2.35 -3.39 5.14
N LEU A 45 1.26 -3.27 5.89
CA LEU A 45 0.55 -2.01 6.05
C LEU A 45 1.41 -0.97 6.77
N GLN A 46 2.15 -1.37 7.80
CA GLN A 46 3.06 -0.49 8.53
C GLN A 46 4.16 0.05 7.61
N ILE A 47 4.78 -0.81 6.80
CA ILE A 47 5.80 -0.38 5.82
C ILE A 47 5.23 0.66 4.85
N LEU A 48 3.99 0.46 4.37
CA LEU A 48 3.35 1.45 3.49
C LEU A 48 3.03 2.75 4.24
N ALA A 49 2.55 2.66 5.47
CA ALA A 49 2.29 3.81 6.33
C ALA A 49 3.56 4.64 6.54
N ASP A 50 4.66 4.00 6.92
CA ASP A 50 5.97 4.64 7.10
C ASP A 50 6.48 5.25 5.79
N TYR A 51 6.34 4.54 4.66
CA TYR A 51 6.77 5.02 3.35
C TYR A 51 6.02 6.27 2.88
N PHE A 52 4.72 6.34 3.14
CA PHE A 52 3.89 7.49 2.76
C PHE A 52 3.76 8.55 3.86
N GLY A 53 4.36 8.34 5.03
CA GLY A 53 4.27 9.24 6.18
C GLY A 53 2.85 9.38 6.74
N VAL A 54 2.03 8.33 6.65
CA VAL A 54 0.66 8.30 7.17
C VAL A 54 0.55 7.31 8.33
N PRO A 55 -0.35 7.52 9.31
CA PRO A 55 -0.55 6.55 10.37
C PRO A 55 -1.09 5.23 9.80
N LEU A 56 -0.70 4.08 10.39
CA LEU A 56 -1.20 2.75 10.01
C LEU A 56 -2.73 2.68 9.94
N ASP A 57 -3.37 3.34 10.90
CA ASP A 57 -4.82 3.46 11.03
C ASP A 57 -5.49 4.08 9.78
N TYR A 58 -4.75 4.84 8.97
CA TYR A 58 -5.20 5.33 7.67
C TYR A 58 -5.69 4.20 6.76
N PHE A 59 -4.99 3.07 6.75
CA PHE A 59 -5.35 1.91 5.93
C PHE A 59 -6.45 1.03 6.54
N LEU A 60 -6.63 1.12 7.86
CA LEU A 60 -7.58 0.30 8.63
C LEU A 60 -8.96 0.94 8.78
N LYS A 61 -9.03 2.27 8.88
CA LYS A 61 -10.30 3.00 8.82
C LYS A 61 -10.99 2.75 7.49
N GLU A 62 -12.32 2.80 7.46
CA GLU A 62 -13.10 2.85 6.21
C GLU A 62 -12.88 4.17 5.46
#